data_AF-A0A1F7ZJU3-F1
#
_entry.id   AF-A0A1F7ZJU3-F1
#
_cell.length_a   1.000
_cell.length_b   1.000
_cell.length_c   1.000
_cell.angle_alpha   90.00
_cell.angle_beta   90.00
_cell.angle_gamma   90.00
#
_symmetry.space_group_name_H-M   'P 1'
#
loop_
_entity.id
_entity.type
_entity.pdbx_description
1 polymer ?
#
loop_
_entity_poly.entity_id
_entity_poly.type
_entity_poly.pdbx_seq_one_letter_code
_entity_poly.pdbx_strand_id
1 'polypeptide(L)'
;MASITESIREAIRVPHSAVNRMNSDHIRGCLIGERRSRPLYALGFSCYTEMYLGFEAAWTALTNAEYGPGTIGGPRHMDDPGYSARIATLCTLLRVEGLPRTARLKADIKRLRSDPVTARLVADRPHGKTYEDIRRRIMNAPHKLLAYAWVLYSALFNGGHFIRRQLLKAGPGFWGLSDDEDITSFPEPLSFWSVSDDSTFRDQFKSRANEAGSLLTAEERQDVVEESVSILCRCKEMTDDLVERTAGWLVSGSDVADCRDVTRLDTADSHTTIANQV
;
A
#
# COMPACT_ATOMS: atom_id res chain seq x y z
N MET A 1 -9.57 -16.77 -26.23
CA MET A 1 -9.12 -16.89 -24.82
C MET A 1 -9.24 -15.52 -24.16
N ALA A 2 -9.70 -15.47 -22.91
CA ALA A 2 -9.73 -14.20 -22.15
C ALA A 2 -8.31 -13.64 -21.95
N SER A 3 -8.19 -12.32 -21.83
CA SER A 3 -6.91 -11.70 -21.50
C SER A 3 -6.49 -12.04 -20.06
N ILE A 4 -5.20 -11.91 -19.74
CA ILE A 4 -4.71 -12.24 -18.39
C ILE A 4 -5.36 -11.34 -17.33
N THR A 5 -5.55 -10.04 -17.64
CA THR A 5 -6.17 -9.09 -16.71
C THR A 5 -7.64 -9.37 -16.45
N GLU A 6 -8.38 -9.88 -17.45
CA GLU A 6 -9.76 -10.35 -17.28
C GLU A 6 -9.83 -11.64 -16.46
N SER A 7 -8.91 -12.57 -16.72
CA SER A 7 -8.83 -13.84 -15.99
C SER A 7 -8.54 -13.61 -14.50
N ILE A 8 -7.58 -12.73 -14.19
CA ILE A 8 -7.30 -12.30 -12.82
C ILE A 8 -8.53 -11.62 -12.20
N ARG A 9 -9.15 -10.67 -12.91
CA ARG A 9 -10.32 -9.93 -12.41
C ARG A 9 -11.45 -10.87 -11.99
N GLU A 10 -11.76 -11.86 -12.82
CA GLU A 10 -12.82 -12.83 -12.49
C GLU A 10 -12.43 -13.66 -11.26
N ALA A 11 -11.20 -14.20 -11.25
CA ALA A 11 -10.73 -15.04 -10.15
C ALA A 11 -10.71 -14.32 -8.80
N ILE A 12 -10.31 -13.04 -8.77
CA ILE A 12 -10.20 -12.28 -7.53
C ILE A 12 -11.50 -11.57 -7.12
N ARG A 13 -12.58 -11.65 -7.91
CA ARG A 13 -13.81 -10.85 -7.71
C ARG A 13 -14.38 -10.97 -6.29
N VAL A 14 -14.51 -12.20 -5.80
CA VAL A 14 -15.03 -12.50 -4.46
C VAL A 14 -14.05 -12.05 -3.36
N PRO A 15 -12.78 -12.52 -3.32
CA PRO A 15 -11.86 -12.12 -2.25
C PRO A 15 -11.55 -10.62 -2.27
N HIS A 16 -11.49 -9.98 -3.44
CA HIS A 16 -11.34 -8.52 -3.57
C HIS A 16 -12.50 -7.77 -2.91
N SER A 17 -13.75 -8.20 -3.13
CA SER A 17 -14.93 -7.54 -2.55
C SER A 17 -14.91 -7.59 -1.02
N ALA A 18 -14.48 -8.72 -0.44
CA ALA A 18 -14.32 -8.87 1.00
C ALA A 18 -13.24 -7.92 1.55
N VAL A 19 -12.03 -7.94 0.98
CA VAL A 19 -10.91 -7.07 1.39
C VAL A 19 -11.27 -5.59 1.25
N ASN A 20 -11.88 -5.21 0.12
CA ASN A 20 -12.27 -3.82 -0.13
C ASN A 20 -13.27 -3.30 0.90
N ARG A 21 -14.24 -4.12 1.30
CA ARG A 21 -15.19 -3.77 2.36
C ARG A 21 -14.46 -3.55 3.70
N MET A 22 -13.65 -4.53 4.12
CA MET A 22 -12.91 -4.46 5.38
C MET A 22 -12.00 -3.22 5.45
N ASN A 23 -11.24 -2.98 4.39
CA ASN A 23 -10.33 -1.82 4.32
C ASN A 23 -11.11 -0.51 4.31
N SER A 24 -12.22 -0.43 3.57
CA SER A 24 -13.04 0.79 3.53
C SER A 24 -13.64 1.12 4.89
N ASP A 25 -14.12 0.11 5.62
CA ASP A 25 -14.67 0.29 6.97
C ASP A 25 -13.59 0.71 7.97
N HIS A 26 -12.42 0.06 7.93
CA HIS A 26 -11.30 0.40 8.81
C HIS A 26 -10.75 1.81 8.53
N ILE A 27 -10.55 2.18 7.27
CA ILE A 27 -10.08 3.50 6.85
C ILE A 27 -11.07 4.59 7.28
N ARG A 28 -12.38 4.40 7.08
CA ARG A 28 -13.37 5.37 7.56
C ARG A 28 -13.30 5.52 9.08
N GLY A 29 -13.20 4.41 9.80
CA GLY A 29 -13.10 4.39 11.26
C GLY A 29 -11.91 5.19 11.79
N CYS A 30 -10.73 5.03 11.20
CA CYS A 30 -9.50 5.67 11.69
C CYS A 30 -9.28 7.11 11.19
N LEU A 31 -10.00 7.56 10.16
CA LEU A 31 -9.83 8.91 9.61
C LEU A 31 -10.91 9.90 10.06
N ILE A 32 -12.17 9.47 10.06
CA ILE A 32 -13.33 10.36 10.27
C ILE A 32 -14.38 9.78 11.24
N GLY A 33 -14.13 8.58 11.78
CA GLY A 33 -15.05 7.90 12.68
C GLY A 33 -14.70 8.07 14.15
N GLU A 34 -15.40 7.30 14.99
CA GLU A 34 -15.21 7.27 16.45
C GLU A 34 -13.80 6.86 16.88
N ARG A 35 -13.06 6.17 15.99
CA ARG A 35 -11.70 5.67 16.21
C ARG A 35 -10.64 6.52 15.50
N ARG A 36 -10.94 7.79 15.24
CA ARG A 36 -10.04 8.71 14.52
C ARG A 36 -8.65 8.74 15.19
N SER A 37 -7.65 8.20 14.49
CA SER A 37 -6.31 8.00 15.04
C SER A 37 -5.29 7.81 13.92
N ARG A 38 -4.33 8.73 13.84
CA ARG A 38 -3.19 8.65 12.91
C ARG A 38 -2.31 7.40 13.22
N PRO A 39 -2.01 7.05 14.48
CA PRO A 39 -1.31 5.80 14.79
C PRO A 39 -2.01 4.55 14.25
N LEU A 40 -3.34 4.45 14.36
CA LEU A 40 -4.10 3.31 13.83
C LEU A 40 -4.03 3.24 12.30
N TYR A 41 -4.16 4.39 11.62
CA TYR A 41 -3.93 4.44 10.17
C TYR A 41 -2.51 3.95 9.81
N ALA A 42 -1.49 4.46 10.49
CA ALA A 42 -0.09 4.09 10.23
C ALA A 42 0.18 2.61 10.46
N LEU A 43 -0.43 2.02 11.50
CA LEU A 43 -0.34 0.58 11.75
C LEU A 43 -0.94 -0.23 10.60
N GLY A 44 -2.14 0.12 10.13
CA GLY A 44 -2.76 -0.55 8.99
C GLY A 44 -1.98 -0.36 7.68
N PHE A 45 -1.51 0.86 7.43
CA PHE A 45 -0.70 1.19 6.28
C PHE A 45 0.61 0.38 6.24
N SER A 46 1.25 0.19 7.41
CA SER A 46 2.48 -0.59 7.53
C SER A 46 2.31 -2.07 7.13
N CYS A 47 1.11 -2.66 7.28
CA CYS A 47 0.82 -4.03 6.79
C CYS A 47 1.07 -4.13 5.29
N TYR A 48 0.51 -3.18 4.54
CA TYR A 48 0.55 -3.18 3.08
C TYR A 48 1.91 -2.72 2.56
N THR A 49 2.64 -1.88 3.31
CA THR A 49 3.99 -1.46 2.95
C THR A 49 4.91 -2.65 2.65
N GLU A 50 4.88 -3.70 3.48
CA GLU A 50 5.75 -4.87 3.28
C GLU A 50 5.50 -5.58 1.95
N MET A 51 4.26 -5.56 1.46
CA MET A 51 3.91 -6.18 0.18
C MET A 51 4.61 -5.48 -0.98
N TYR A 52 4.49 -4.15 -1.05
CA TYR A 52 5.11 -3.37 -2.11
C TYR A 52 6.64 -3.42 -2.03
N LEU A 53 7.20 -3.35 -0.81
CA LEU A 53 8.65 -3.45 -0.63
C LEU A 53 9.19 -4.81 -1.12
N GLY A 54 8.53 -5.92 -0.78
CA GLY A 54 8.97 -7.26 -1.18
C GLY A 54 8.88 -7.45 -2.69
N PHE A 55 7.75 -7.06 -3.27
CA PHE A 55 7.51 -7.17 -4.70
C PHE A 55 8.46 -6.29 -5.54
N GLU A 56 8.62 -5.00 -5.20
CA GLU A 56 9.49 -4.09 -5.97
C GLU A 56 10.98 -4.43 -5.79
N ALA A 57 11.37 -5.00 -4.64
CA ALA A 57 12.71 -5.52 -4.45
C ALA A 57 12.97 -6.78 -5.31
N ALA A 58 12.00 -7.69 -5.41
CA ALA A 58 12.11 -8.85 -6.29
C ALA A 58 12.19 -8.43 -7.76
N TRP A 59 11.35 -7.48 -8.19
CA TRP A 59 11.38 -6.94 -9.55
C TRP A 59 12.75 -6.29 -9.87
N THR A 60 13.28 -5.51 -8.93
CA THR A 60 14.61 -4.90 -9.07
C THR A 60 15.69 -5.97 -9.25
N ALA A 61 15.66 -7.04 -8.44
CA ALA A 61 16.60 -8.16 -8.55
C ALA A 61 16.50 -8.88 -9.90
N LEU A 62 15.27 -9.11 -10.39
CA LEU A 62 15.03 -9.70 -11.72
C LEU A 62 15.54 -8.80 -12.87
N THR A 63 15.51 -7.48 -12.70
CA THR A 63 15.95 -6.52 -13.72
C THR A 63 17.46 -6.34 -13.74
N ASN A 64 18.09 -6.33 -12.57
CA ASN A 64 19.53 -6.02 -12.43
C ASN A 64 20.46 -7.19 -12.74
N ALA A 65 19.93 -8.35 -13.17
CA ALA A 65 20.73 -9.52 -13.51
C ALA A 65 21.67 -10.02 -12.38
N GLU A 66 21.34 -9.79 -11.10
CA GLU A 66 21.88 -10.60 -9.99
C GLU A 66 21.58 -12.10 -10.18
N TYR A 67 20.70 -12.40 -11.13
CA TYR A 67 20.42 -13.71 -11.66
C TYR A 67 21.14 -13.90 -13.01
N GLY A 68 22.30 -14.53 -12.96
CA GLY A 68 23.03 -14.97 -14.15
C GLY A 68 22.31 -16.09 -14.92
N PRO A 69 22.78 -16.41 -16.14
CA PRO A 69 22.30 -17.55 -16.91
C PRO A 69 22.50 -18.85 -16.10
N GLY A 70 21.39 -19.49 -15.71
CA GLY A 70 21.36 -20.69 -14.84
C GLY A 70 20.75 -20.49 -13.45
N THR A 71 20.45 -19.24 -13.04
CA THR A 71 19.74 -18.94 -11.78
C THR A 71 18.28 -18.53 -11.94
N ILE A 72 17.84 -18.16 -13.15
CA ILE A 72 16.45 -17.76 -13.40
C ILE A 72 15.60 -19.00 -13.63
N GLY A 73 14.58 -19.12 -12.78
CA GLY A 73 13.65 -20.22 -12.78
C GLY A 73 14.15 -21.35 -11.88
N GLY A 74 13.36 -21.69 -10.87
CA GLY A 74 13.59 -22.93 -10.12
C GLY A 74 13.64 -24.15 -11.06
N PRO A 75 13.78 -25.37 -10.51
CA PRO A 75 13.93 -26.60 -11.30
C PRO A 75 12.92 -26.74 -12.47
N ARG A 76 11.71 -26.17 -12.31
CA ARG A 76 10.64 -26.13 -13.30
C ARG A 76 10.96 -25.47 -14.64
N HIS A 77 11.96 -24.59 -14.74
CA HIS A 77 12.21 -23.81 -15.96
C HIS A 77 13.57 -24.08 -16.61
N MET A 78 14.34 -25.05 -16.10
CA MET A 78 15.59 -25.47 -16.71
C MET A 78 15.39 -26.01 -18.14
N ASP A 79 14.19 -26.50 -18.44
CA ASP A 79 13.82 -27.08 -19.75
C ASP A 79 13.35 -26.02 -20.78
N ASP A 80 13.22 -24.75 -20.38
CA ASP A 80 12.78 -23.65 -21.25
C ASP A 80 13.89 -22.59 -21.41
N PRO A 81 14.75 -22.70 -22.44
CA PRO A 81 15.85 -21.77 -22.64
C PRO A 81 15.37 -20.34 -22.97
N GLY A 82 14.09 -20.17 -23.37
CA GLY A 82 13.50 -18.86 -23.65
C GLY A 82 12.95 -18.16 -22.41
N TYR A 83 12.80 -18.85 -21.27
CA TYR A 83 12.12 -18.33 -20.09
C TYR A 83 12.74 -17.01 -19.59
N SER A 84 14.05 -16.98 -19.38
CA SER A 84 14.79 -15.80 -18.92
C SER A 84 14.57 -14.57 -19.82
N ALA A 85 14.58 -14.77 -21.13
CA ALA A 85 14.34 -13.69 -22.08
C ALA A 85 12.90 -13.16 -21.98
N ARG A 86 11.90 -14.05 -21.89
CA ARG A 86 10.50 -13.66 -21.70
C ARG A 86 10.29 -12.89 -20.39
N ILE A 87 10.94 -13.31 -19.30
CA ILE A 87 10.89 -12.61 -18.01
C ILE A 87 11.53 -11.23 -18.09
N ALA A 88 12.68 -11.07 -18.77
CA ALA A 88 13.29 -9.76 -18.98
C ALA A 88 12.36 -8.81 -19.77
N THR A 89 11.70 -9.32 -20.83
CA THR A 89 10.68 -8.57 -21.58
C THR A 89 9.49 -8.22 -20.69
N LEU A 90 8.98 -9.15 -19.89
CA LEU A 90 7.89 -8.94 -18.93
C LEU A 90 8.24 -7.83 -17.93
N CYS A 91 9.42 -7.87 -17.32
CA CYS A 91 9.91 -6.84 -16.40
C CYS A 91 9.95 -5.46 -17.07
N THR A 92 10.33 -5.40 -18.34
CA THR A 92 10.39 -4.16 -19.12
C THR A 92 9.01 -3.62 -19.43
N LEU A 93 8.09 -4.48 -19.90
CA LEU A 93 6.73 -4.09 -20.25
C LEU A 93 5.98 -3.49 -19.07
N LEU A 94 6.07 -4.14 -17.91
CA LEU A 94 5.35 -3.73 -16.71
C LEU A 94 5.89 -2.43 -16.09
N ARG A 95 7.11 -2.01 -16.44
CA ARG A 95 7.75 -0.81 -15.88
C ARG A 95 7.12 0.45 -16.49
N VAL A 96 6.24 1.09 -15.72
CA VAL A 96 5.61 2.37 -16.05
C VAL A 96 6.17 3.44 -15.11
N GLU A 97 6.59 4.56 -15.68
CA GLU A 97 7.10 5.69 -14.91
C GLU A 97 6.02 6.23 -13.96
N GLY A 98 6.44 6.63 -12.76
CA GLY A 98 5.53 7.16 -11.75
C GLY A 98 4.67 6.10 -11.04
N LEU A 99 4.79 4.80 -11.34
CA LEU A 99 4.15 3.71 -10.57
C LEU A 99 4.94 3.21 -9.35
N PRO A 100 6.28 3.07 -9.37
CA PRO A 100 7.01 2.53 -8.23
C PRO A 100 6.68 3.29 -6.94
N ARG A 101 6.44 2.55 -5.85
CA ARG A 101 5.93 3.06 -4.57
C ARG A 101 6.96 3.00 -3.45
N THR A 102 8.03 2.21 -3.57
CA THR A 102 9.01 1.99 -2.48
C THR A 102 9.56 3.28 -1.90
N ALA A 103 9.98 4.24 -2.73
CA ALA A 103 10.54 5.50 -2.24
C ALA A 103 9.52 6.30 -1.42
N ARG A 104 8.30 6.46 -1.97
CA ARG A 104 7.17 7.15 -1.34
C ARG A 104 6.74 6.46 -0.04
N LEU A 105 6.63 5.14 -0.03
CA LEU A 105 6.32 4.34 1.16
C LEU A 105 7.33 4.54 2.28
N LYS A 106 8.63 4.49 1.96
CA LYS A 106 9.70 4.71 2.95
C LYS A 106 9.62 6.11 3.55
N ALA A 107 9.37 7.11 2.72
CA ALA A 107 9.22 8.49 3.15
C ALA A 107 7.99 8.69 4.03
N ASP A 108 6.83 8.19 3.59
CA ASP A 108 5.57 8.26 4.35
C ASP A 108 5.68 7.57 5.72
N ILE A 109 6.23 6.34 5.77
CA ILE A 109 6.42 5.62 7.03
C ILE A 109 7.40 6.37 7.95
N LYS A 110 8.48 6.94 7.40
CA LYS A 110 9.41 7.76 8.18
C LYS A 110 8.69 8.97 8.79
N ARG A 111 7.87 9.67 8.01
CA ARG A 111 7.09 10.84 8.48
C ARG A 111 6.04 10.43 9.52
N LEU A 112 5.30 9.32 9.32
CA LEU A 112 4.32 8.81 10.29
C LEU A 112 4.96 8.42 11.62
N ARG A 113 6.15 7.79 11.58
CA ARG A 113 6.89 7.38 12.78
C ARG A 113 7.63 8.51 13.49
N SER A 114 7.55 9.75 13.02
CA SER A 114 8.04 10.91 13.79
C SER A 114 7.28 11.10 15.10
N ASP A 115 6.05 10.58 15.15
CA ASP A 115 5.24 10.49 16.36
C ASP A 115 5.64 9.26 17.21
N PRO A 116 6.01 9.42 18.49
CA PRO A 116 6.46 8.32 19.34
C PRO A 116 5.43 7.20 19.54
N VAL A 117 4.13 7.54 19.62
CA VAL A 117 3.05 6.56 19.77
C VAL A 117 2.97 5.67 18.52
N THR A 118 2.99 6.30 17.35
CA THR A 118 3.04 5.61 16.06
C THR A 118 4.29 4.75 15.92
N ALA A 119 5.46 5.27 16.30
CA ALA A 119 6.71 4.53 16.22
C ALA A 119 6.66 3.22 17.03
N ARG A 120 6.20 3.29 18.28
CA ARG A 120 6.04 2.13 19.17
C ARG A 120 5.04 1.12 18.61
N LEU A 121 3.85 1.60 18.24
CA LEU A 121 2.77 0.74 17.73
C LEU A 121 3.18 -0.02 16.47
N VAL A 122 3.91 0.64 15.56
CA VAL A 122 4.39 -0.03 14.35
C VAL A 122 5.54 -0.98 14.68
N ALA A 123 6.48 -0.61 15.57
CA ALA A 123 7.65 -1.42 15.91
C ALA A 123 7.30 -2.73 16.65
N ASP A 124 6.21 -2.75 17.43
CA ASP A 124 5.75 -3.95 18.16
C ASP A 124 5.19 -5.05 17.22
N ARG A 125 5.14 -4.80 15.91
CA ARG A 125 4.73 -5.80 14.91
C ARG A 125 5.92 -6.65 14.44
N PRO A 126 5.75 -7.97 14.28
CA PRO A 126 6.69 -8.79 13.51
C PRO A 126 6.82 -8.26 12.07
N HIS A 127 8.00 -7.74 11.74
CA HIS A 127 8.30 -7.23 10.41
C HIS A 127 9.03 -8.24 9.53
N GLY A 128 8.94 -8.06 8.22
CA GLY A 128 9.78 -8.75 7.23
C GLY A 128 9.22 -10.09 6.74
N LYS A 129 8.34 -10.76 7.49
CA LYS A 129 7.77 -12.05 7.05
C LYS A 129 7.03 -11.94 5.71
N THR A 130 6.19 -10.92 5.55
CA THR A 130 5.43 -10.71 4.30
C THR A 130 6.35 -10.26 3.17
N TYR A 131 7.34 -9.39 3.47
CA TYR A 131 8.37 -8.99 2.51
C TYR A 131 9.12 -10.20 1.94
N GLU A 132 9.65 -11.06 2.81
CA GLU A 132 10.46 -12.21 2.39
C GLU A 132 9.63 -13.29 1.70
N ASP A 133 8.38 -13.53 2.15
CA ASP A 133 7.49 -14.48 1.48
C ASP A 133 7.20 -14.05 0.03
N ILE A 134 6.84 -12.78 -0.18
CA ILE A 134 6.54 -12.25 -1.52
C ILE A 134 7.80 -12.27 -2.39
N ARG A 135 8.94 -11.80 -1.84
CA ARG A 135 10.21 -11.84 -2.56
C ARG A 135 10.53 -13.26 -3.01
N ARG A 136 10.51 -14.23 -2.09
CA ARG A 136 10.78 -15.64 -2.39
C ARG A 136 9.81 -16.22 -3.42
N ARG A 137 8.51 -15.95 -3.31
CA ARG A 137 7.49 -16.44 -4.27
C ARG A 137 7.79 -15.97 -5.69
N ILE A 138 8.12 -14.69 -5.86
CA ILE A 138 8.49 -14.12 -7.16
C ILE A 138 9.83 -14.71 -7.63
N MET A 139 10.86 -14.79 -6.77
CA MET A 139 12.15 -15.31 -7.19
C MET A 139 12.10 -16.80 -7.60
N ASN A 140 11.24 -17.60 -6.96
CA ASN A 140 11.06 -19.01 -7.31
C ASN A 140 10.30 -19.20 -8.63
N ALA A 141 9.37 -18.29 -8.94
CA ALA A 141 8.55 -18.30 -10.15
C ALA A 141 8.40 -16.88 -10.71
N PRO A 142 9.42 -16.35 -11.42
CA PRO A 142 9.47 -14.94 -11.85
C PRO A 142 8.27 -14.43 -12.63
N HIS A 143 7.57 -15.30 -13.36
CA HIS A 143 6.36 -14.94 -14.10
C HIS A 143 5.24 -14.42 -13.17
N LYS A 144 5.24 -14.83 -11.90
CA LYS A 144 4.30 -14.35 -10.87
C LYS A 144 4.44 -12.87 -10.56
N LEU A 145 5.55 -12.23 -10.96
CA LEU A 145 5.69 -10.77 -10.89
C LEU A 145 4.47 -10.04 -11.48
N LEU A 146 3.89 -10.58 -12.57
CA LEU A 146 2.69 -10.04 -13.21
C LEU A 146 1.49 -9.99 -12.26
N ALA A 147 1.29 -10.99 -11.41
CA ALA A 147 0.21 -11.03 -10.43
C ALA A 147 0.34 -9.87 -9.43
N TYR A 148 1.53 -9.69 -8.86
CA TYR A 148 1.81 -8.63 -7.89
C TYR A 148 1.70 -7.24 -8.52
N ALA A 149 2.31 -7.02 -9.69
CA ALA A 149 2.22 -5.75 -10.40
C ALA A 149 0.76 -5.40 -10.72
N TRP A 150 0.00 -6.34 -11.29
CA TRP A 150 -1.39 -6.10 -11.64
C TRP A 150 -2.26 -5.85 -10.41
N VAL A 151 -2.24 -6.72 -9.40
CA VAL A 151 -3.11 -6.61 -8.23
C VAL A 151 -2.77 -5.37 -7.39
N LEU A 152 -1.50 -5.16 -7.06
CA LEU A 152 -1.09 -4.08 -6.16
C LEU A 152 -1.21 -2.70 -6.82
N TYR A 153 -0.78 -2.52 -8.08
CA TYR A 153 -0.94 -1.22 -8.73
C TYR A 153 -2.38 -0.95 -9.16
N SER A 154 -3.17 -1.97 -9.55
CA SER A 154 -4.60 -1.74 -9.85
C SER A 154 -5.41 -1.29 -8.65
N ALA A 155 -5.00 -1.67 -7.43
CA ALA A 155 -5.62 -1.19 -6.20
C ALA A 155 -5.49 0.33 -6.04
N LEU A 156 -4.38 0.94 -6.50
CA LEU A 156 -4.16 2.39 -6.45
C LEU A 156 -5.12 3.16 -7.36
N PHE A 157 -5.42 2.62 -8.55
CA PHE A 157 -6.30 3.28 -9.50
C PHE A 157 -7.78 3.12 -9.13
N ASN A 158 -8.21 1.89 -8.82
CA ASN A 158 -9.63 1.58 -8.66
C ASN A 158 -10.12 1.90 -7.25
N GLY A 159 -9.46 1.31 -6.24
CA GLY A 159 -9.80 1.54 -4.83
C GLY A 159 -9.19 2.82 -4.26
N GLY A 160 -8.02 3.21 -4.75
CA GLY A 160 -7.28 4.36 -4.24
C GLY A 160 -8.01 5.69 -4.41
N HIS A 161 -8.87 5.88 -5.41
CA HIS A 161 -9.70 7.08 -5.51
C HIS A 161 -10.68 7.23 -4.32
N PHE A 162 -11.28 6.13 -3.86
CA PHE A 162 -12.09 6.16 -2.66
C PHE A 162 -11.26 6.52 -1.43
N ILE A 163 -10.09 5.88 -1.27
CA ILE A 163 -9.22 6.07 -0.11
C ILE A 163 -8.70 7.51 -0.07
N ARG A 164 -8.19 8.05 -1.18
CA ARG A 164 -7.76 9.44 -1.31
C ARG A 164 -8.81 10.45 -0.86
N ARG A 165 -10.08 10.26 -1.26
CA ARG A 165 -11.18 11.10 -0.75
C ARG A 165 -11.36 11.00 0.75
N GLN A 166 -11.14 9.84 1.38
CA GLN A 166 -11.18 9.74 2.84
C GLN A 166 -9.97 10.42 3.50
N LEU A 167 -8.77 10.30 2.91
CA LEU A 167 -7.56 10.93 3.43
C LEU A 167 -7.70 12.46 3.47
N LEU A 168 -8.24 13.06 2.39
CA LEU A 168 -8.50 14.50 2.31
C LEU A 168 -9.50 14.97 3.37
N LYS A 169 -10.54 14.17 3.65
CA LYS A 169 -11.54 14.49 4.68
C LYS A 169 -10.98 14.53 6.10
N ALA A 170 -9.86 13.86 6.37
CA ALA A 170 -9.22 13.91 7.69
C ALA A 170 -8.63 15.30 8.00
N GLY A 171 -8.31 16.08 6.96
CA GLY A 171 -7.74 17.44 7.03
C GLY A 171 -6.22 17.46 7.25
N PRO A 172 -5.52 18.56 6.85
CA PRO A 172 -4.05 18.65 6.93
C PRO A 172 -3.50 18.50 8.35
N GLY A 173 -4.17 19.08 9.35
CA GLY A 173 -3.77 18.97 10.76
C GLY A 173 -3.75 17.52 11.29
N PHE A 174 -4.63 16.63 10.79
CA PHE A 174 -4.59 15.21 11.16
C PHE A 174 -3.27 14.54 10.74
N TRP A 175 -2.74 14.95 9.60
CA TRP A 175 -1.52 14.40 9.02
C TRP A 175 -0.25 15.06 9.56
N GLY A 176 -0.37 16.18 10.28
CA GLY A 176 0.76 16.98 10.73
C GLY A 176 1.41 17.74 9.58
N LEU A 177 0.59 18.21 8.64
CA LEU A 177 1.00 19.11 7.56
C LEU A 177 0.89 20.56 8.05
N SER A 178 1.76 21.45 7.56
CA SER A 178 1.62 22.89 7.78
C SER A 178 0.52 23.48 6.87
N ASP A 179 0.10 24.71 7.17
CA ASP A 179 -0.94 25.40 6.40
C ASP A 179 -0.52 25.71 4.94
N ASP A 180 0.79 25.79 4.68
CA ASP A 180 1.36 26.03 3.36
C ASP A 180 1.42 24.76 2.49
N GLU A 181 1.23 23.58 3.07
CA GLU A 181 1.28 22.30 2.35
C GLU A 181 -0.07 21.97 1.71
N ASP A 182 -0.09 21.92 0.37
CA ASP A 182 -1.27 21.47 -0.37
C ASP A 182 -1.48 19.95 -0.22
N ILE A 183 -2.39 19.58 0.67
CA ILE A 183 -2.80 18.18 0.90
C ILE A 183 -3.30 17.48 -0.38
N THR A 184 -3.83 18.21 -1.38
CA THR A 184 -4.34 17.61 -2.62
C THR A 184 -3.23 17.10 -3.54
N SER A 185 -1.99 17.57 -3.33
CA SER A 185 -0.79 17.02 -3.97
C SER A 185 -0.35 15.67 -3.37
N PHE A 186 -0.95 15.28 -2.24
CA PHE A 186 -0.56 14.13 -1.43
C PHE A 186 0.93 14.19 -1.03
N PRO A 187 1.35 15.20 -0.24
CA PRO A 187 2.72 15.26 0.29
C PRO A 187 2.93 14.15 1.34
N GLU A 188 4.16 13.96 1.84
CA GLU A 188 4.40 13.05 2.96
C GLU A 188 3.57 13.47 4.18
N PRO A 189 2.83 12.56 4.85
CA PRO A 189 2.92 11.10 4.80
C PRO A 189 1.92 10.39 3.88
N LEU A 190 1.43 11.04 2.83
CA LEU A 190 0.42 10.53 1.91
C LEU A 190 0.95 10.24 0.50
N SER A 191 2.25 10.40 0.27
CA SER A 191 2.87 10.40 -1.05
C SER A 191 2.70 9.09 -1.81
N PHE A 192 2.49 7.96 -1.13
CA PHE A 192 2.13 6.66 -1.72
C PHE A 192 0.90 6.75 -2.62
N TRP A 193 -0.11 7.50 -2.18
CA TRP A 193 -1.39 7.65 -2.87
C TRP A 193 -1.33 8.60 -4.06
N SER A 194 -0.25 9.37 -4.22
CA SER A 194 -0.04 10.26 -5.36
C SER A 194 0.25 9.44 -6.62
N VAL A 195 -0.79 9.18 -7.40
CA VAL A 195 -0.76 8.46 -8.69
C VAL A 195 -1.59 9.23 -9.71
N SER A 196 -1.24 9.12 -10.99
CA SER A 196 -2.02 9.74 -12.07
C SER A 196 -3.46 9.24 -12.06
N ASP A 197 -4.41 10.19 -12.13
CA ASP A 197 -5.84 9.94 -12.31
C ASP A 197 -6.26 9.79 -13.77
N ASP A 198 -5.31 9.90 -14.69
CA ASP A 198 -5.57 9.79 -16.12
C ASP A 198 -6.01 8.36 -16.48
N SER A 199 -7.21 8.25 -17.06
CA SER A 199 -7.71 6.97 -17.58
C SER A 199 -6.79 6.35 -18.62
N THR A 200 -6.10 7.17 -19.43
CA THR A 200 -5.15 6.69 -20.44
C THR A 200 -3.94 6.03 -19.79
N PHE A 201 -3.48 6.53 -18.64
CA PHE A 201 -2.39 5.91 -17.87
C PHE A 201 -2.77 4.52 -17.38
N ARG A 202 -3.98 4.39 -16.83
CA ARG A 202 -4.53 3.09 -16.40
C ARG A 202 -4.69 2.12 -17.58
N ASP A 203 -5.21 2.60 -18.70
CA ASP A 203 -5.45 1.76 -19.88
C ASP A 203 -4.13 1.33 -20.54
N GLN A 204 -3.11 2.19 -20.53
CA GLN A 204 -1.75 1.83 -20.95
C GLN A 204 -1.16 0.74 -20.05
N PHE A 205 -1.29 0.87 -18.72
CA PHE A 205 -0.82 -0.17 -17.80
C PHE A 205 -1.55 -1.50 -18.03
N LYS A 206 -2.86 -1.48 -18.24
CA LYS A 206 -3.65 -2.68 -18.59
C LYS A 206 -3.18 -3.31 -19.91
N SER A 207 -2.93 -2.51 -20.93
CA SER A 207 -2.43 -2.99 -22.22
C SER A 207 -1.09 -3.71 -22.07
N ARG A 208 -0.13 -3.07 -21.38
CA ARG A 208 1.19 -3.65 -21.09
C ARG A 208 1.12 -4.92 -20.25
N ALA A 209 0.21 -5.00 -19.28
CA ALA A 209 -0.01 -6.21 -18.49
C ALA A 209 -0.57 -7.36 -19.35
N ASN A 210 -1.46 -7.06 -20.30
CA ASN A 210 -1.97 -8.06 -21.24
C ASN A 210 -0.92 -8.54 -22.23
N GLU A 211 -0.06 -7.63 -22.72
CA GLU A 211 1.09 -7.96 -23.54
C GLU A 211 2.09 -8.83 -22.77
N ALA A 212 2.41 -8.48 -21.52
CA ALA A 212 3.24 -9.32 -20.66
C ALA A 212 2.64 -10.72 -20.46
N GLY A 213 1.33 -10.82 -20.29
CA GLY A 213 0.63 -12.11 -20.17
C GLY A 213 0.55 -12.93 -21.45
N SER A 214 0.79 -12.35 -22.63
CA SER A 214 0.87 -13.12 -23.90
C SER A 214 2.22 -13.82 -24.07
N LEU A 215 3.25 -13.38 -23.33
CA LEU A 215 4.57 -14.03 -23.27
C LEU A 215 4.55 -15.32 -22.44
N LEU A 216 3.50 -15.55 -21.65
CA LEU A 216 3.42 -16.64 -20.70
C LEU A 216 2.79 -17.90 -21.31
N THR A 217 3.28 -19.07 -20.91
CA THR A 217 2.65 -20.36 -21.24
C THR A 217 1.29 -20.48 -20.55
N ALA A 218 0.49 -21.47 -20.95
CA ALA A 218 -0.80 -21.71 -20.32
C ALA A 218 -0.68 -22.01 -18.81
N GLU A 219 0.35 -22.77 -18.41
CA GLU A 219 0.63 -23.09 -17.00
C GLU A 219 1.06 -21.82 -16.23
N GLU A 220 1.99 -21.04 -16.77
CA GLU A 220 2.45 -19.78 -16.14
C GLU A 220 1.31 -18.78 -15.97
N ARG A 221 0.38 -18.71 -16.94
CA ARG A 221 -0.82 -17.86 -16.84
C ARG A 221 -1.76 -18.33 -15.74
N GLN A 222 -1.92 -19.63 -15.58
CA GLN A 222 -2.72 -20.20 -14.51
C GLN A 222 -2.07 -19.89 -13.15
N ASP A 223 -0.75 -20.08 -13.03
CA ASP A 223 0.03 -19.72 -11.83
C ASP A 223 -0.12 -18.24 -11.46
N VAL A 224 -0.15 -17.33 -12.44
CA VAL A 224 -0.40 -15.89 -12.22
C VAL A 224 -1.80 -15.63 -11.65
N VAL A 225 -2.82 -16.32 -12.17
CA VAL A 225 -4.21 -16.16 -11.71
C VAL A 225 -4.36 -16.68 -10.27
N GLU A 226 -3.79 -17.85 -9.97
CA GLU A 226 -3.82 -18.44 -8.62
C GLU A 226 -3.03 -17.60 -7.60
N GLU A 227 -1.87 -17.08 -8.01
CA GLU A 227 -1.10 -16.17 -7.17
C GLU A 227 -1.89 -14.88 -6.89
N SER A 228 -2.64 -14.37 -7.87
CA SER A 228 -3.48 -13.19 -7.68
C SER A 228 -4.55 -13.41 -6.61
N VAL A 229 -5.18 -14.60 -6.58
CA VAL A 229 -6.11 -14.98 -5.51
C VAL A 229 -5.38 -15.05 -4.16
N SER A 230 -4.20 -15.67 -4.12
CA SER A 230 -3.38 -15.79 -2.92
C SER A 230 -3.00 -14.42 -2.33
N ILE A 231 -2.69 -13.44 -3.18
CA ILE A 231 -2.41 -12.05 -2.75
C ILE A 231 -3.62 -11.47 -2.00
N LEU A 232 -4.85 -11.63 -2.51
CA LEU A 232 -6.04 -11.10 -1.84
C LEU A 232 -6.38 -11.85 -0.56
N CYS A 233 -6.20 -13.17 -0.52
CA CYS A 233 -6.33 -13.96 0.71
C CYS A 233 -5.35 -13.45 1.78
N ARG A 234 -4.10 -13.18 1.40
CA ARG A 234 -3.10 -12.61 2.31
C ARG A 234 -3.48 -11.21 2.80
N CYS A 235 -3.99 -10.35 1.91
CA CYS A 235 -4.54 -9.05 2.29
C CYS A 235 -5.65 -9.18 3.33
N LYS A 236 -6.53 -10.17 3.17
CA LYS A 236 -7.62 -10.44 4.12
C LYS A 236 -7.08 -10.85 5.49
N GLU A 237 -6.19 -11.85 5.54
CA GLU A 237 -5.54 -12.31 6.77
C GLU A 237 -4.88 -11.16 7.52
N MET A 238 -4.10 -10.33 6.83
CA MET A 238 -3.43 -9.19 7.46
C MET A 238 -4.39 -8.16 8.02
N THR A 239 -5.54 -7.94 7.37
CA THR A 239 -6.56 -7.02 7.87
C THR A 239 -7.36 -7.63 9.03
N ASP A 240 -7.64 -8.93 9.01
CA ASP A 240 -8.25 -9.64 10.15
C ASP A 240 -7.34 -9.58 11.39
N ASP A 241 -6.05 -9.92 11.24
CA ASP A 241 -5.04 -9.84 12.30
C ASP A 241 -4.94 -8.42 12.88
N LEU A 242 -5.05 -7.40 12.02
CA LEU A 242 -5.03 -6.00 12.42
C LEU A 242 -6.28 -5.65 13.25
N VAL A 243 -7.46 -6.07 12.81
CA VAL A 243 -8.73 -5.80 13.51
C VAL A 243 -8.74 -6.47 14.88
N GLU A 244 -8.27 -7.72 14.98
CA GLU A 244 -8.19 -8.44 16.25
C GLU A 244 -7.25 -7.72 17.24
N ARG A 245 -6.03 -7.36 16.79
CA ARG A 245 -5.06 -6.65 17.64
C ARG A 245 -5.54 -5.28 18.10
N THR A 246 -6.29 -4.57 17.26
CA THR A 246 -6.79 -3.23 17.57
C THR A 246 -8.11 -3.24 18.33
N ALA A 247 -8.77 -4.41 18.49
CA ALA A 247 -10.00 -4.53 19.27
C ALA A 247 -9.78 -4.20 20.76
N GLY A 248 -8.64 -4.60 21.33
CA GLY A 248 -8.30 -4.33 22.74
C GLY A 248 -7.94 -2.87 23.03
N TRP A 249 -7.50 -2.11 22.02
CA TRP A 249 -7.11 -0.70 22.16
C TRP A 249 -8.29 0.24 22.42
N LEU A 250 -9.52 -0.26 22.26
CA LEU A 250 -10.76 0.51 22.43
C LEU A 250 -11.31 0.43 23.84
N VAL A 251 -10.90 -0.59 24.60
CA VAL A 251 -11.39 -0.86 25.95
C VAL A 251 -10.48 -0.18 26.98
N SER A 252 -9.20 -0.02 26.67
CA SER A 252 -8.17 0.57 27.55
C SER A 252 -8.03 2.08 27.38
N GLY A 253 -9.13 2.82 27.46
CA GLY A 253 -9.18 4.29 27.28
C GLY A 253 -8.45 5.12 28.35
N SER A 254 -7.31 4.67 28.88
CA SER A 254 -6.63 5.31 30.02
C SER A 254 -5.22 5.81 29.77
N ASP A 255 -4.59 5.60 28.60
CA ASP A 255 -3.19 6.03 28.38
C ASP A 255 -2.89 6.77 27.07
N VAL A 256 -3.89 7.05 26.23
CA VAL A 256 -3.68 7.89 25.04
C VAL A 256 -4.25 9.26 25.34
N ALA A 257 -3.39 10.11 25.87
CA ALA A 257 -3.68 11.50 26.17
C ALA A 257 -4.44 12.18 25.01
N ASP A 258 -5.46 12.89 25.44
CA ASP A 258 -6.38 13.70 24.69
C ASP A 258 -5.67 14.67 23.73
N CYS A 259 -5.73 14.41 22.43
CA CYS A 259 -5.37 15.41 21.40
C CYS A 259 -6.58 16.28 20.99
N ARG A 260 -7.64 16.38 21.80
CA ARG A 260 -8.79 17.25 21.49
C ARG A 260 -8.69 18.67 22.02
N ASP A 261 -7.62 19.07 22.71
CA ASP A 261 -7.56 20.40 23.33
C ASP A 261 -6.29 21.20 22.97
N VAL A 262 -6.29 21.88 21.82
CA VAL A 262 -5.35 22.98 21.53
C VAL A 262 -6.06 24.18 20.85
N THR A 263 -7.38 24.33 21.00
CA THR A 263 -8.10 25.48 20.40
C THR A 263 -9.03 26.25 21.35
N ARG A 264 -8.83 26.12 22.67
CA ARG A 264 -9.51 27.01 23.63
C ARG A 264 -8.59 27.37 24.79
N LEU A 265 -7.78 28.41 24.61
CA LEU A 265 -7.32 29.32 25.65
C LEU A 265 -6.68 30.52 24.95
N ASP A 266 -7.51 31.45 24.50
CA ASP A 266 -7.15 32.86 24.31
C ASP A 266 -8.42 33.66 24.04
N THR A 267 -9.30 33.70 25.03
CA THR A 267 -10.28 34.79 25.22
C THR A 267 -10.75 34.74 26.67
N ALA A 268 -10.15 35.56 27.54
CA ALA A 268 -10.86 36.39 28.52
C ALA A 268 -9.89 37.07 29.51
N ASP A 269 -9.98 38.40 29.50
CA ASP A 269 -10.02 39.28 30.67
C ASP A 269 -8.82 39.38 31.61
N SER A 270 -8.12 40.51 31.46
CA SER A 270 -7.53 41.23 32.58
C SER A 270 -8.01 42.68 32.54
N HIS A 271 -9.20 42.92 33.08
CA HIS A 271 -9.58 44.22 33.62
C HIS A 271 -9.44 44.16 35.14
N THR A 272 -8.53 44.94 35.73
CA THR A 272 -8.78 45.76 36.93
C THR A 272 -7.66 46.80 37.09
N THR A 273 -7.99 48.03 36.70
CA THR A 273 -7.75 49.34 37.33
C THR A 273 -6.72 49.45 38.48
N ILE A 274 -5.73 50.34 38.33
CA ILE A 274 -5.33 51.32 39.37
C ILE A 274 -5.08 52.68 38.70
N ALA A 275 -5.65 53.72 39.34
CA ALA A 275 -5.65 55.13 38.95
C ALA A 275 -4.44 55.92 39.50
N ASN A 276 -4.34 57.18 39.02
CA ASN A 276 -3.56 58.34 39.52
C ASN A 276 -2.07 58.35 39.12
N GLN A 277 -1.43 59.46 38.72
CA GLN A 277 -1.67 60.88 39.01
C GLN A 277 -0.73 61.76 38.15
N VAL A 278 -1.18 62.99 37.84
CA VAL A 278 -0.47 64.20 37.30
C VAL A 278 -0.10 64.20 35.82
#